data_AF-A0A382XN17-F1
#
_entry.id   AF-A0A382XN17-F1
#
_cell.length_a   1.000
_cell.length_b   1.000
_cell.length_c   1.000
_cell.angle_alpha   90.00
_cell.angle_beta   90.00
_cell.angle_gamma   90.00
#
_symmetry.space_group_name_H-M   'P 1'
#
loop_
_entity.id
_entity.type
_entity.pdbx_description
1 polymer ?
#
loop_
_entity_poly.entity_id
_entity_poly.type
_entity_poly.pdbx_seq_one_letter_code
_entity_poly.pdbx_strand_id
1 'polypeptide(L)' 'MTEEKSKKQTALNLLDMIIEKAYSEDLNFKKQMVKQHKASKAVGESWMCFHLKVLRELLEGE' A
#
# COMPACT_ATOMS: atom_id res chain seq x y z
N MET A 1 19.43 21.07 -5.39
CA MET A 1 18.52 20.29 -4.51
C MET A 1 19.19 20.17 -3.15
N THR A 2 18.53 20.56 -2.06
CA THR A 2 19.05 20.35 -0.70
C THR A 2 18.98 18.85 -0.36
N GLU A 3 19.92 18.33 0.44
CA GLU A 3 19.97 16.89 0.81
C GLU A 3 18.66 16.37 1.41
N GLU A 4 17.95 17.22 2.15
CA GLU A 4 16.68 16.90 2.81
C GLU A 4 15.55 16.61 1.80
N LYS A 5 15.44 17.40 0.72
CA LYS A 5 14.48 17.12 -0.38
C LYS A 5 14.78 15.79 -1.07
N SER A 6 16.05 15.40 -1.13
CA SER A 6 16.48 14.12 -1.72
C SER A 6 16.06 12.92 -0.83
N LYS A 7 16.23 13.04 0.49
CA LYS A 7 15.82 11.99 1.45
C LYS A 7 14.31 11.78 1.48
N LYS A 8 13.52 12.86 1.48
CA LYS A 8 12.04 12.78 1.40
C LYS A 8 11.60 12.06 0.13
N GLN A 9 12.14 12.44 -1.03
CA GLN A 9 11.80 11.77 -2.29
C GLN A 9 12.16 10.29 -2.27
N THR A 10 13.32 9.94 -1.70
CA THR A 10 13.76 8.54 -1.58
C THR A 10 12.79 7.75 -0.70
N ALA A 11 12.34 8.32 0.42
CA ALA A 11 11.36 7.71 1.30
C ALA A 11 10.01 7.50 0.62
N LEU A 12 9.53 8.49 -0.15
CA LEU A 12 8.29 8.36 -0.94
C LEU A 12 8.40 7.27 -1.99
N ASN A 13 9.50 7.22 -2.75
CA ASN A 13 9.73 6.18 -3.74
C ASN A 13 9.77 4.78 -3.10
N LEU A 14 10.40 4.66 -1.94
CA LEU A 14 10.44 3.40 -1.19
C LEU A 14 9.04 3.00 -0.72
N LEU A 15 8.26 3.96 -0.21
CA LEU A 15 6.90 3.73 0.25
C LEU A 15 5.98 3.32 -0.91
N ASP A 16 6.14 3.91 -2.10
CA ASP A 16 5.40 3.53 -3.30
C ASP A 16 5.65 2.06 -3.66
N MET A 17 6.91 1.60 -3.64
CA MET A 17 7.23 0.19 -3.87
C MET A 17 6.61 -0.75 -2.82
N ILE A 18 6.54 -0.32 -1.55
CA ILE A 18 5.89 -1.10 -0.48
C ILE A 18 4.37 -1.16 -0.70
N ILE A 19 3.76 -0.03 -1.08
CA ILE A 19 2.33 0.05 -1.42
C ILE A 19 2.00 -0.91 -2.56
N GLU A 20 2.76 -0.89 -3.66
CA GLU A 20 2.58 -1.80 -4.79
C GLU A 20 2.64 -3.27 -4.36
N LYS A 21 3.63 -3.61 -3.52
CA LYS A 21 3.76 -4.96 -2.99
C LYS A 21 2.56 -5.36 -2.13
N ALA A 22 2.11 -4.50 -1.23
CA ALA A 22 0.96 -4.74 -0.36
C ALA A 22 -0.33 -4.97 -1.17
N TYR A 23 -0.54 -4.20 -2.24
CA TYR A 23 -1.67 -4.42 -3.15
C TYR A 23 -1.61 -5.76 -3.88
N SER A 24 -0.42 -6.15 -4.34
CA SER A 24 -0.24 -7.44 -5.00
C SER A 24 -0.59 -8.60 -4.06
N GLU A 25 -0.21 -8.50 -2.79
CA GLU A 25 -0.53 -9.48 -1.76
C GLU A 25 -2.01 -9.50 -1.41
N ASP A 26 -2.64 -8.33 -1.24
CA ASP A 26 -4.08 -8.19 -1.01
C ASP A 26 -4.90 -8.79 -2.16
N LEU A 27 -4.50 -8.52 -3.42
CA LEU A 27 -5.13 -9.10 -4.59
C LEU A 27 -5.00 -10.63 -4.61
N ASN A 28 -3.83 -11.16 -4.26
CA ASN A 28 -3.62 -12.60 -4.17
C ASN A 28 -4.46 -13.24 -3.06
N PHE A 29 -4.54 -12.61 -1.90
CA PHE A 29 -5.41 -13.04 -0.81
C PHE A 29 -6.88 -13.08 -1.26
N LYS A 30 -7.37 -12.01 -1.90
CA LYS A 30 -8.74 -11.94 -2.44
C LYS A 30 -9.02 -13.06 -3.43
N LYS A 31 -8.11 -13.30 -4.38
CA LYS A 31 -8.20 -14.42 -5.34
C LYS A 31 -8.30 -15.77 -4.62
N GLN A 32 -7.51 -15.97 -3.56
CA GLN A 32 -7.56 -17.21 -2.77
C GLN A 32 -8.88 -17.35 -2.01
N MET A 33 -9.40 -16.29 -1.40
CA MET A 33 -10.68 -16.32 -0.70
C MET A 33 -11.84 -16.65 -1.63
N VAL A 34 -11.85 -16.11 -2.85
CA VAL A 34 -12.84 -16.46 -3.88
C VAL A 34 -12.75 -17.93 -4.27
N LYS A 35 -11.53 -18.44 -4.54
CA LYS A 35 -11.31 -19.88 -4.84
C LYS A 35 -11.77 -20.81 -3.71
N GLN A 36 -11.72 -20.35 -2.46
CA GLN A 36 -12.14 -21.11 -1.28
C GLN A 36 -13.64 -20.92 -0.93
N HIS A 37 -14.44 -20.31 -1.81
CA HIS A 37 -15.85 -19.97 -1.55
C HIS A 37 -16.06 -19.06 -0.31
N LYS A 38 -15.06 -18.26 0.04
CA LYS A 38 -15.07 -17.29 1.16
C LYS A 38 -15.05 -15.84 0.66
N ALA A 39 -15.76 -15.54 -0.42
CA ALA A 39 -15.72 -14.25 -1.10
C ALA A 39 -16.07 -13.05 -0.19
N SER A 40 -16.90 -13.24 0.85
CA SER A 40 -17.19 -12.21 1.84
C SER A 40 -15.94 -11.68 2.57
N LYS A 41 -14.88 -12.48 2.69
CA LYS A 41 -13.60 -12.06 3.28
C LYS A 41 -12.70 -11.30 2.31
N ALA A 42 -13.05 -11.24 1.03
CA ALA A 42 -12.30 -10.54 -0.02
C ALA A 42 -12.83 -9.12 -0.29
N VAL A 43 -13.88 -8.70 0.42
CA VAL A 43 -14.53 -7.41 0.21
C VAL A 43 -13.72 -6.29 0.88
N GLY A 44 -13.61 -5.15 0.21
CA GLY A 44 -12.91 -3.96 0.72
C GLY A 44 -11.42 -3.98 0.42
N GLU A 45 -10.68 -3.02 0.97
CA GLU A 45 -9.22 -2.98 0.94
C GLU A 45 -8.62 -3.57 2.22
N SER A 46 -7.40 -4.10 2.14
CA SER A 46 -6.69 -4.53 3.35
C SER A 46 -6.34 -3.33 4.23
N TRP A 47 -6.27 -3.60 5.54
CA TRP A 47 -5.77 -2.65 6.53
C TRP A 47 -4.38 -2.10 6.13
N MET A 48 -3.49 -2.95 5.61
CA MET A 48 -2.15 -2.54 5.18
C MET A 48 -2.20 -1.54 4.02
N CYS A 49 -2.98 -1.82 2.97
CA CYS A 49 -3.11 -0.93 1.82
C CYS A 49 -3.68 0.44 2.24
N PHE A 50 -4.66 0.46 3.15
CA PHE A 50 -5.23 1.70 3.67
C PHE A 50 -4.17 2.54 4.40
N HIS A 51 -3.47 1.98 5.39
CA HIS A 51 -2.53 2.76 6.20
C HIS A 51 -1.31 3.23 5.43
N LEU A 52 -0.83 2.46 4.45
CA LEU A 52 0.30 2.89 3.63
C LEU A 52 -0.06 4.08 2.72
N LYS A 53 -1.29 4.15 2.20
CA LYS A 53 -1.77 5.34 1.47
C LYS A 53 -1.78 6.57 2.35
N VAL A 54 -2.37 6.46 3.54
CA VAL A 54 -2.45 7.57 4.50
C VAL A 54 -1.05 8.01 4.90
N LEU A 55 -0.13 7.07 5.14
CA LEU A 55 1.26 7.39 5.44
C LEU A 55 1.95 8.16 4.31
N ARG A 56 1.67 7.79 3.06
CA ARG A 56 2.20 8.48 1.88
C ARG A 56 1.70 9.92 1.80
N GLU A 57 0.39 10.13 1.99
CA GLU A 57 -0.24 11.45 2.04
C GLU A 57 0.37 12.33 3.15
N LEU A 58 0.55 11.78 4.34
CA LEU A 58 1.20 12.48 5.47
C LEU A 58 2.66 12.86 5.17
N LEU A 59 3.39 12.02 4.44
CA LEU A 59 4.78 12.29 4.06
C LEU A 59 4.90 13.31 2.95
N GLU A 60 3.96 13.34 1.99
CA GLU A 60 3.87 14.41 0.99
C GLU A 60 3.59 15.76 1.66
N GLY A 61 2.84 15.76 2.76
CA GLY A 61 2.50 16.92 3.57
C GLY A 61 1.41 17.73 2.87
N GLU A 62 0.16 17.39 3.17
CA GLU A 62 -1.11 17.96 2.66
C GLU A 62 -1.05 18.64 1.28
#